data_AF-A0A2W7PIS1-F1
#
_entry.id   AF-A0A2W7PIS1-F1
#
_cell.length_a   1.000
_cell.length_b   1.000
_cell.length_c   1.000
_cell.angle_alpha   90.00
_cell.angle_beta   90.00
_cell.angle_gamma   90.00
#
_symmetry.space_group_name_H-M   'P 1'
#
loop_
_entity.id
_entity.type
_entity.pdbx_description
1 polymer ?
#
loop_
_entity_poly.entity_id
_entity_poly.type
_entity_poly.pdbx_seq_one_letter_code
_entity_poly.pdbx_strand_id
1 'polypeptide(L)'
;MPRLKAPPRVPPPPGGYELCPIDEAWDRHYILDEAGLPVRVYDFGTHARWMSWEGKGYQVKDELPEYGATVWTYFSGWASMHDDKPPMFWTCLRAGGINKTFESMTWEEAQDKHRRVVEKARRTLPLKDVPSTSDAK
;
A
#
# COMPACT_ATOMS: atom_id res chain seq x y z
N MET A 1 -4.35 -14.14 8.37
CA MET A 1 -2.96 -13.66 8.47
C MET A 1 -2.88 -12.69 9.64
N PRO A 2 -1.95 -12.86 10.60
CA PRO A 2 -1.86 -11.97 11.76
C PRO A 2 -1.34 -10.60 11.34
N ARG A 3 -1.87 -9.53 11.94
CA ARG A 3 -1.31 -8.17 11.83
C ARG A 3 0.15 -8.22 12.32
N LEU A 4 1.08 -7.67 11.53
CA LEU A 4 2.42 -7.38 12.06
C LEU A 4 2.23 -6.36 13.19
N LYS A 5 2.67 -6.69 14.41
CA LYS A 5 2.67 -5.73 15.52
C LYS A 5 3.65 -4.62 15.17
N ALA A 6 3.18 -3.38 15.15
CA ALA A 6 4.06 -2.23 15.04
C ALA A 6 5.06 -2.25 16.21
N PRO A 7 6.36 -2.04 15.96
CA PRO A 7 7.30 -1.83 17.04
C PRO A 7 6.93 -0.54 17.81
N PRO A 8 7.34 -0.44 19.09
CA PRO A 8 7.04 0.73 19.90
C PRO A 8 7.66 1.97 19.26
N ARG A 9 6.82 3.00 19.07
CA ARG A 9 7.23 4.28 18.49
C ARG A 9 8.41 4.85 19.26
N VAL A 10 9.50 5.18 18.54
CA VAL A 10 10.66 5.83 19.15
C VAL A 10 10.20 7.16 19.75
N PRO A 11 10.53 7.46 21.02
CA PRO A 11 10.15 8.72 21.64
C PRO A 11 10.73 9.90 20.83
N PRO A 12 10.01 11.04 20.77
CA PRO A 12 10.50 12.21 20.06
C PRO A 12 11.82 12.69 20.66
N PRO A 13 12.75 13.23 19.84
CA PRO A 13 14.00 13.77 20.35
C PRO A 13 13.74 14.97 21.29
N PRO A 14 14.67 15.26 22.23
CA PRO A 14 14.60 16.44 23.07
C PRO A 14 14.61 17.69 22.19
N GLY A 15 13.54 18.50 22.24
CA GLY A 15 13.36 19.66 21.37
C GLY A 15 12.29 19.50 20.28
N GLY A 16 11.66 18.33 20.18
CA GLY A 16 10.67 18.06 19.13
C GLY A 16 11.33 17.82 17.77
N TYR A 17 10.53 17.51 16.76
CA TYR A 17 11.01 17.46 15.39
C TYR A 17 11.14 18.88 14.84
N GLU A 18 12.16 19.14 14.01
CA GLU A 18 12.21 20.39 13.24
C GLU A 18 10.87 20.61 12.52
N LEU A 19 10.31 21.83 12.63
CA LEU A 19 9.11 22.20 11.89
C LEU A 19 9.42 22.07 10.40
N CYS A 20 8.77 21.10 9.75
CA CYS A 20 8.90 20.92 8.30
C CYS A 20 8.41 22.18 7.56
N PRO A 21 9.11 22.61 6.50
CA PRO A 21 8.83 23.87 5.78
C PRO A 21 7.61 23.81 4.83
N ILE A 22 6.68 22.87 5.05
CA ILE A 22 5.52 22.69 4.17
C ILE A 22 4.33 23.43 4.77
N ASP A 23 3.72 24.29 3.96
CA ASP A 23 2.54 25.09 4.30
C ASP A 23 1.36 24.19 4.70
N GLU A 24 0.71 24.49 5.84
CA GLU A 24 -0.44 23.77 6.39
C GLU A 24 -1.62 23.67 5.41
N ALA A 25 -1.69 24.59 4.45
CA ALA A 25 -2.67 24.61 3.38
C ALA A 25 -2.39 23.63 2.24
N TRP A 26 -1.17 23.06 2.14
CA TRP A 26 -0.74 22.36 0.92
C TRP A 26 -0.72 20.83 1.02
N ASP A 27 -0.57 20.24 2.21
CA ASP A 27 -0.47 18.78 2.32
C ASP A 27 -1.42 18.19 3.37
N ARG A 28 -2.23 17.23 2.91
CA ARG A 28 -3.02 16.34 3.76
C ARG A 28 -2.31 14.97 3.81
N HIS A 29 -1.21 14.90 4.54
CA HIS A 29 -0.51 13.63 4.81
C HIS A 29 -1.26 12.85 5.88
N TYR A 30 -1.42 11.55 5.67
CA TYR A 30 -2.04 10.64 6.63
C TYR A 30 -1.14 9.45 6.90
N ILE A 31 -1.12 9.02 8.15
CA ILE A 31 -0.62 7.71 8.57
C ILE A 31 -1.79 6.89 9.11
N LEU A 32 -1.56 5.61 9.33
CA LEU A 32 -2.51 4.79 10.07
C LEU A 32 -2.10 4.72 11.54
N ASP A 33 -3.07 4.87 12.44
CA ASP A 33 -2.88 4.63 13.86
C ASP A 33 -2.82 3.13 14.20
N GLU A 34 -2.70 2.79 15.49
CA GLU A 34 -2.66 1.39 15.94
C GLU A 34 -3.96 0.62 15.67
N ALA A 35 -5.09 1.32 15.55
CA ALA A 35 -6.38 0.74 15.18
C ALA A 35 -6.52 0.53 13.66
N GLY A 36 -5.60 1.09 12.86
CA GLY A 36 -5.66 1.09 11.40
C GLY A 36 -6.57 2.17 10.83
N LEU A 37 -6.82 3.25 11.58
CA LEU A 37 -7.59 4.40 11.14
C LEU A 37 -6.67 5.49 10.57
N PRO A 38 -7.09 6.18 9.49
CA PRO A 38 -6.36 7.33 8.95
C PRO A 38 -6.28 8.49 9.94
N VAL A 39 -5.06 8.88 10.31
CA VAL A 39 -4.78 10.05 11.15
C VAL A 39 -3.91 11.02 10.37
N ARG A 40 -4.35 12.29 10.31
CA ARG A 40 -3.61 13.35 9.63
C ARG A 40 -2.33 13.69 10.40
N VAL A 41 -1.23 13.83 9.68
CA VAL A 41 0.06 14.29 10.22
C VAL A 41 0.53 15.53 9.48
N TYR A 42 1.11 16.46 10.23
CA TYR A 42 1.64 17.72 9.70
C TYR A 42 3.18 17.68 9.56
N ASP A 43 3.82 16.68 10.17
CA ASP A 43 5.26 16.44 10.02
C ASP A 43 5.53 15.47 8.86
N PHE A 44 6.09 15.99 7.77
CA PHE A 44 6.49 15.19 6.62
C PHE A 44 7.59 14.20 6.97
N GLY A 45 8.48 14.52 7.91
CA GLY A 45 9.48 13.57 8.40
C GLY A 45 8.84 12.35 9.06
N THR A 46 7.72 12.53 9.76
CA THR A 46 6.92 11.42 10.31
C THR A 46 6.22 10.64 9.20
N HIS A 47 5.59 11.30 8.23
CA HIS A 47 4.97 10.63 7.08
C HIS A 47 5.99 9.84 6.24
N ALA A 48 7.14 10.45 5.90
CA ALA A 48 8.20 9.85 5.12
C ALA A 48 8.85 8.67 5.86
N ARG A 49 9.07 8.78 7.18
CA ARG A 49 9.55 7.65 8.00
C ARG A 49 8.53 6.52 8.08
N TRP A 50 7.24 6.83 8.23
CA TRP A 50 6.17 5.83 8.17
C TRP A 50 6.14 5.11 6.81
N MET A 51 6.29 5.85 5.70
CA MET A 51 6.37 5.28 4.35
C MET A 51 7.65 4.45 4.09
N SER A 52 8.77 4.76 4.75
CA SER A 52 10.10 4.21 4.41
C SER A 52 10.67 3.16 5.37
N TRP A 53 10.41 3.24 6.69
CA TRP A 53 11.23 2.55 7.69
C TRP A 53 10.55 1.34 8.37
N GLU A 54 9.22 1.36 8.55
CA GLU A 54 8.50 0.30 9.29
C GLU A 54 7.29 -0.27 8.53
N GLY A 55 7.32 -0.09 7.22
CA GLY A 55 6.39 -0.71 6.30
C GLY A 55 5.42 0.30 5.76
N LYS A 56 5.11 0.11 4.48
CA LYS A 56 3.72 0.13 4.05
C LYS A 56 2.96 -0.82 4.99
N GLY A 57 2.63 -0.39 6.21
CA GLY A 57 2.29 -1.25 7.36
C GLY A 57 1.00 -2.05 7.20
N TYR A 58 0.31 -1.80 6.10
CA TYR A 58 -0.86 -2.53 5.63
C TYR A 58 -0.65 -2.91 4.17
N GLN A 59 0.55 -3.42 3.84
CA GLN A 59 0.85 -3.96 2.53
C GLN A 59 0.61 -5.46 2.51
N VAL A 60 -0.44 -5.88 1.82
CA VAL A 60 -0.55 -7.26 1.36
C VAL A 60 0.04 -7.29 -0.04
N LYS A 61 1.01 -8.16 -0.29
CA LYS A 61 1.59 -8.37 -1.61
C LYS A 61 1.53 -9.85 -1.92
N ASP A 62 0.83 -10.19 -2.99
CA ASP A 62 0.76 -11.53 -3.56
C ASP A 62 1.46 -11.50 -4.91
N GLU A 63 2.57 -12.22 -5.00
CA GLU A 63 3.26 -12.50 -6.25
C GLU A 63 2.66 -13.75 -6.87
N LEU A 64 2.29 -13.66 -8.14
CA LEU A 64 1.76 -14.74 -8.96
C LEU A 64 2.71 -14.93 -10.14
N PRO A 65 3.92 -15.46 -9.91
CA PRO A 65 4.97 -15.55 -10.93
C PRO A 65 4.55 -16.41 -12.12
N GLU A 66 3.72 -17.43 -11.90
CA GLU A 66 3.16 -18.31 -12.93
C GLU A 66 2.25 -17.57 -13.90
N TYR A 67 1.72 -16.42 -13.51
CA TYR A 67 0.86 -15.58 -14.33
C TYR A 67 1.54 -14.26 -14.72
N GLY A 68 2.82 -14.09 -14.36
CA GLY A 68 3.53 -12.82 -14.52
C GLY A 68 2.81 -11.64 -13.85
N ALA A 69 2.13 -11.90 -12.74
CA ALA A 69 1.25 -10.94 -12.08
C ALA A 69 1.70 -10.62 -10.66
N THR A 70 1.41 -9.40 -10.23
CA THR A 70 1.62 -8.96 -8.86
C THR A 70 0.39 -8.19 -8.43
N VAL A 71 -0.18 -8.61 -7.30
CA VAL A 71 -1.23 -7.86 -6.62
C VAL A 71 -0.62 -7.29 -5.36
N TRP A 72 -0.79 -5.98 -5.15
CA TRP A 72 -0.42 -5.39 -3.88
C TRP A 72 -1.47 -4.41 -3.43
N THR A 73 -1.83 -4.48 -2.15
CA THR A 73 -2.74 -3.54 -1.50
C THR A 73 -1.96 -2.73 -0.49
N TYR A 74 -2.16 -1.43 -0.41
CA TYR A 74 -1.49 -0.54 0.53
C TYR A 74 -2.34 0.70 0.81
N PHE A 75 -2.10 1.37 1.93
CA PHE A 75 -2.69 2.67 2.21
C PHE A 75 -1.89 3.77 1.49
N SER A 76 -2.55 4.63 0.71
CA SER A 76 -1.85 5.65 -0.10
C SER A 76 -1.21 6.75 0.74
N GLY A 77 -1.68 6.95 1.99
CA GLY A 77 -1.21 8.02 2.88
C GLY A 77 -1.53 9.44 2.39
N TRP A 78 -2.15 9.55 1.22
CA TRP A 78 -2.38 10.79 0.50
C TRP A 78 -3.88 10.99 0.27
N ALA A 79 -4.37 12.18 0.59
CA ALA A 79 -5.64 12.69 0.09
C ALA A 79 -5.37 13.84 -0.89
N SER A 80 -5.95 13.77 -2.09
CA SER A 80 -5.87 14.86 -3.06
C SER A 80 -6.57 16.11 -2.51
N MET A 81 -6.08 17.31 -2.83
CA MET A 81 -6.84 18.55 -2.59
C MET A 81 -7.86 18.86 -3.69
N HIS A 82 -7.78 18.20 -4.85
CA HIS A 82 -8.74 18.38 -5.95
C HIS A 82 -10.04 17.59 -5.76
N ASP A 83 -10.01 16.60 -4.88
CA ASP A 83 -11.13 15.76 -4.51
C ASP A 83 -11.15 15.73 -2.99
N ASP A 84 -12.24 16.14 -2.34
CA ASP A 84 -12.45 15.95 -0.89
C ASP A 84 -12.58 14.46 -0.48
N LYS A 85 -12.04 13.57 -1.30
CA LYS A 85 -11.98 12.15 -1.03
C LYS A 85 -11.03 11.91 0.13
N PRO A 86 -11.47 11.15 1.15
CA PRO A 86 -10.60 10.76 2.24
C PRO A 86 -9.43 9.92 1.72
N PRO A 87 -8.32 9.81 2.47
CA PRO A 87 -7.23 8.91 2.12
C PRO A 87 -7.74 7.46 2.08
N MET A 88 -7.35 6.69 1.07
CA MET A 88 -7.93 5.37 0.78
C MET A 88 -6.87 4.28 0.71
N PHE A 89 -7.34 3.05 0.84
CA PHE A 89 -6.55 1.85 0.53
C PHE A 89 -6.62 1.56 -0.95
N TRP A 90 -5.48 1.35 -1.58
CA TRP A 90 -5.36 1.02 -2.98
C TRP A 90 -4.94 -0.43 -3.15
N THR A 91 -5.72 -1.19 -3.91
CA THR A 91 -5.38 -2.53 -4.39
C THR A 91 -4.95 -2.43 -5.85
N CYS A 92 -3.68 -2.65 -6.13
CA CYS A 92 -3.08 -2.61 -7.45
C CYS A 92 -2.88 -4.01 -8.00
N LEU A 93 -3.35 -4.26 -9.21
CA LEU A 93 -2.99 -5.43 -10.03
C LEU A 93 -2.09 -4.96 -11.16
N ARG A 94 -0.93 -5.59 -11.30
CA ARG A 94 -0.06 -5.48 -12.48
C ARG A 94 0.16 -6.87 -13.07
N ALA A 95 -0.10 -7.03 -14.35
CA ALA A 95 0.16 -8.27 -15.08
C ALA A 95 0.23 -7.98 -16.57
N GLY A 96 1.28 -8.37 -17.29
CA GLY A 96 1.40 -8.28 -18.76
C GLY A 96 0.52 -7.22 -19.48
N GLY A 97 0.84 -5.93 -19.34
CA GLY A 97 0.09 -4.81 -19.95
C GLY A 97 -1.17 -4.35 -19.20
N ILE A 98 -1.65 -5.11 -18.21
CA ILE A 98 -2.73 -4.75 -17.30
C ILE A 98 -2.18 -3.92 -16.15
N ASN A 99 -2.71 -2.71 -15.99
CA ASN A 99 -2.48 -1.81 -14.88
C ASN A 99 -3.83 -1.37 -14.33
N LYS A 100 -4.28 -2.01 -13.24
CA LYS A 100 -5.55 -1.67 -12.58
C LYS A 100 -5.30 -1.32 -11.12
N THR A 101 -6.01 -0.31 -10.63
CA THR A 101 -6.02 0.10 -9.23
C THR A 101 -7.46 0.16 -8.77
N PHE A 102 -7.73 -0.33 -7.56
CA PHE A 102 -9.05 -0.31 -6.95
C PHE A 102 -8.96 0.34 -5.57
N GLU A 103 -9.94 1.17 -5.24
CA GLU A 103 -9.96 1.97 -4.01
C GLU A 103 -10.91 1.33 -2.98
N SER A 104 -10.53 1.35 -1.70
CA SER A 104 -11.33 0.93 -0.54
C SER A 104 -11.19 1.95 0.59
N MET A 105 -12.25 2.14 1.37
CA MET A 105 -12.22 3.08 2.49
C MET A 105 -11.64 2.47 3.76
N THR A 106 -11.86 1.18 3.98
CA THR A 106 -11.37 0.46 5.16
C THR A 106 -10.35 -0.60 4.78
N TRP A 107 -9.57 -1.02 5.78
CA TRP A 107 -8.60 -2.08 5.60
C TRP A 107 -9.26 -3.43 5.31
N GLU A 108 -10.38 -3.72 5.99
CA GLU A 108 -11.16 -4.95 5.81
C GLU A 108 -11.68 -5.06 4.38
N GLU A 109 -12.24 -3.97 3.84
CA GLU A 109 -12.65 -3.90 2.44
C GLU A 109 -11.47 -4.07 1.49
N ALA A 110 -10.32 -3.50 1.82
CA ALA A 110 -9.11 -3.62 1.02
C ALA A 110 -8.59 -5.05 0.99
N GLN A 111 -8.65 -5.79 2.11
CA GLN A 111 -8.27 -7.20 2.20
C GLN A 111 -9.21 -8.10 1.39
N ASP A 112 -10.51 -7.89 1.51
CA ASP A 112 -11.51 -8.65 0.75
C ASP A 112 -11.36 -8.38 -0.75
N LYS A 113 -11.13 -7.12 -1.12
CA LYS A 113 -10.87 -6.73 -2.51
C LYS A 113 -9.57 -7.33 -3.02
N HIS A 114 -8.51 -7.34 -2.21
CA HIS A 114 -7.25 -8.00 -2.54
C HIS A 114 -7.47 -9.48 -2.88
N ARG A 115 -8.15 -10.23 -2.00
CA ARG A 115 -8.44 -11.66 -2.20
C ARG A 115 -9.20 -11.91 -3.49
N ARG A 116 -10.26 -11.12 -3.74
CA ARG A 116 -11.04 -11.20 -4.99
C ARG A 116 -10.19 -10.90 -6.23
N VAL A 117 -9.29 -9.93 -6.15
CA VAL A 117 -8.38 -9.58 -7.26
C VAL A 117 -7.38 -10.70 -7.53
N VAL A 118 -6.80 -11.31 -6.49
CA VAL A 118 -5.89 -12.46 -6.61
C VAL A 118 -6.61 -13.66 -7.24
N GLU A 119 -7.79 -14.03 -6.71
CA GLU A 119 -8.58 -15.14 -7.25
C GLU A 119 -8.98 -14.90 -8.71
N LYS A 120 -9.38 -13.67 -9.03
CA LYS A 120 -9.72 -13.29 -10.40
C LYS A 120 -8.51 -13.32 -11.32
N ALA A 121 -7.34 -12.85 -10.85
CA ALA A 121 -6.10 -12.92 -11.61
C ALA A 121 -5.75 -14.37 -11.95
N ARG A 122 -5.82 -15.29 -11.00
CA ARG A 122 -5.57 -16.73 -11.21
C ARG A 122 -6.52 -17.38 -12.21
N ARG A 123 -7.78 -16.91 -12.29
CA ARG A 123 -8.80 -17.44 -13.20
C ARG A 123 -8.72 -16.87 -14.62
N THR A 124 -8.30 -15.62 -14.76
CA THR A 124 -8.42 -14.86 -16.02
C THR A 124 -7.10 -14.67 -16.74
N LEU A 125 -5.98 -14.66 -16.02
CA LEU A 125 -4.68 -14.48 -16.66
C LEU A 125 -4.21 -15.80 -17.27
N PRO A 126 -3.64 -15.76 -18.49
CA PRO A 126 -2.98 -16.93 -19.05
C PRO A 126 -1.80 -17.31 -18.16
N LEU A 127 -1.58 -18.61 -17.99
CA LEU A 127 -0.32 -19.12 -17.45
C LEU A 127 0.80 -18.62 -18.36
N LYS A 128 1.83 -18.04 -17.75
CA LYS A 128 3.06 -17.70 -18.44
C LYS A 128 3.67 -19.01 -18.90
N ASP A 129 3.87 -19.16 -20.21
CA ASP A 129 4.63 -20.28 -20.75
C ASP A 129 5.99 -20.30 -20.07
N VAL A 130 6.19 -21.26 -19.17
CA VAL A 130 7.53 -21.60 -18.71
C VAL A 130 8.23 -22.11 -19.97
N PRO A 131 9.31 -21.48 -20.45
CA PRO A 131 10.04 -22.02 -21.57
C PRO A 131 10.48 -23.43 -21.16
N SER A 132 9.87 -24.43 -21.79
CA SER A 132 10.25 -25.82 -21.66
C SER A 132 11.72 -25.89 -22.02
N THR A 133 12.59 -26.09 -21.03
CA THR A 133 13.97 -26.53 -21.23
C THR A 133 13.94 -27.93 -21.83
N SER A 134 13.60 -28.01 -23.10
CA SER A 134 13.60 -29.20 -23.93
C SER A 134 14.21 -28.82 -25.28
N ASP A 135 15.45 -28.36 -25.27
CA ASP A 135 16.34 -28.40 -26.44
C ASP A 135 17.77 -28.10 -25.98
N ALA A 136 18.42 -29.14 -25.44
CA ALA A 136 19.87 -29.26 -25.49
C ALA A 136 20.14 -30.67 -26.01
N LYS A 137 20.24 -30.78 -27.33
CA LYS A 137 20.70 -31.96 -28.04
C LYS A 137 22.20 -31.84 -28.29
#